data_AF-A0A2A2EGF1-F1
#
_entry.id   AF-A0A2A2EGF1-F1
#
_cell.length_a   1.000
_cell.length_b   1.000
_cell.length_c   1.000
_cell.angle_alpha   90.00
_cell.angle_beta   90.00
_cell.angle_gamma   90.00
#
_symmetry.space_group_name_H-M   'P 1'
#
loop_
_entity.id
_entity.type
_entity.pdbx_description
1 polymer ?
#
loop_
_entity_poly.entity_id
_entity_poly.type
_entity_poly.pdbx_seq_one_letter_code
_entity_poly.pdbx_strand_id
1 'polypeptide(L)'
;MLPHYLNDDINDERYDGDPAALLAMFRPAASVVEFGEDRGLKGITPLPLPPAIAAHRVPLWKDTRALPDELKVRLRADRACDLDVLHDTSPISIADVDKIIESNEESPMSAVIELESVIMELSKPLPEETPTLKPLYCNNQAERELVALTDDDDPAAHADGVPGTDPAAIRYFPVPDAMFRALTALLRINVENGHVKEAEELAARIHHYSKLFIPAYVTESALYVDTETPDWQQDADVLIKALPYAVDVNDIAMLYYRLAYAMRNLGKADVSAACYAMTLTMPVRWLREPAIEELGEVLEGDMSRAPAIEDTKRLLRANGIPVVPSHALMHTLAQNTIDLVDAGFPLAAGAGTRLCASVDHDDTLNWLGSTLLYGTYSEDEISE
;
A
#
# COMPACT_ATOMS: atom_id res chain seq x y z
N MET A 1 -4.11 37.24 -1.09
CA MET A 1 -4.21 35.83 -0.65
C MET A 1 -4.26 35.70 0.87
N LEU A 2 -3.18 35.97 1.62
CA LEU A 2 -3.17 35.81 3.09
C LEU A 2 -4.35 36.49 3.84
N PRO A 3 -4.74 37.74 3.53
CA PRO A 3 -5.84 38.41 4.24
C PRO A 3 -7.20 37.71 4.08
N HIS A 4 -7.51 37.18 2.89
CA HIS A 4 -8.76 36.45 2.64
C HIS A 4 -8.79 35.09 3.34
N TYR A 5 -7.63 34.42 3.40
CA TYR A 5 -7.48 33.18 4.16
C TYR A 5 -7.64 33.40 5.66
N LEU A 6 -7.00 34.43 6.21
CA LEU A 6 -7.07 34.74 7.64
C LEU A 6 -8.44 35.27 8.09
N ASN A 7 -9.22 35.84 7.16
CA ASN A 7 -10.56 36.36 7.44
C ASN A 7 -11.68 35.34 7.17
N ASP A 8 -11.33 34.09 6.84
CA ASP A 8 -12.28 33.02 6.56
C ASP A 8 -13.16 33.23 5.32
N ASP A 9 -12.82 34.22 4.47
CA ASP A 9 -13.58 34.56 3.26
C ASP A 9 -13.67 33.37 2.28
N ILE A 10 -12.72 32.44 2.34
CA ILE A 10 -12.61 31.28 1.44
C ILE A 10 -13.69 30.23 1.74
N ASN A 11 -14.21 30.16 2.97
CA ASN A 11 -15.18 29.14 3.41
C ASN A 11 -16.64 29.52 3.11
N ASP A 12 -16.88 30.58 2.33
CA ASP A 12 -18.21 30.95 1.85
C ASP A 12 -18.66 29.95 0.76
N GLU A 13 -19.84 29.34 0.94
CA GLU A 13 -20.44 28.34 0.04
C GLU A 13 -20.47 28.78 -1.44
N ARG A 14 -20.46 30.09 -1.71
CA ARG A 14 -20.40 30.62 -3.08
C ARG A 14 -19.12 30.25 -3.85
N TYR A 15 -18.08 29.81 -3.14
CA TYR A 15 -16.80 29.40 -3.72
C TYR A 15 -16.69 27.88 -3.90
N ASP A 16 -17.61 27.12 -3.32
CA ASP A 16 -17.61 25.67 -3.42
C ASP A 16 -17.85 25.24 -4.87
N GLY A 17 -16.86 24.55 -5.45
CA GLY A 17 -16.91 24.11 -6.85
C GLY A 17 -16.71 25.21 -7.91
N ASP A 18 -16.36 26.44 -7.53
CA ASP A 18 -16.10 27.55 -8.46
C ASP A 18 -14.67 28.10 -8.33
N PRO A 19 -13.66 27.37 -8.86
CA PRO A 19 -12.27 27.80 -8.79
C PRO A 19 -12.02 29.15 -9.49
N ALA A 20 -12.87 29.53 -10.46
CA ALA A 20 -12.80 30.84 -11.11
C ALA A 20 -13.15 31.98 -10.14
N ALA A 21 -14.16 31.80 -9.28
CA ALA A 21 -14.51 32.78 -8.25
C ALA A 21 -13.41 32.93 -7.19
N LEU A 22 -12.77 31.82 -6.80
CA LEU A 22 -11.60 31.85 -5.89
C LEU A 22 -10.43 32.61 -6.51
N LEU A 23 -10.09 32.35 -7.77
CA LEU A 23 -9.00 33.05 -8.45
C LEU A 23 -9.26 34.55 -8.57
N ALA A 24 -10.51 34.94 -8.88
CA ALA A 24 -10.93 36.33 -8.95
C ALA A 24 -10.84 37.04 -7.59
N MET A 25 -11.14 36.35 -6.49
CA MET A 25 -10.96 36.86 -5.13
C MET A 25 -9.48 37.06 -4.81
N PHE A 26 -8.63 36.11 -5.16
CA PHE A 26 -7.21 36.17 -4.81
C PHE A 26 -6.40 37.21 -5.57
N ARG A 27 -6.86 37.60 -6.77
CA ARG A 27 -6.21 38.58 -7.66
C ARG A 27 -4.70 38.34 -7.75
N PRO A 28 -4.27 37.15 -8.21
CA PRO A 28 -2.84 36.86 -8.31
C PRO A 28 -2.16 37.84 -9.25
N ALA A 29 -0.90 38.17 -8.97
CA ALA A 29 -0.12 39.08 -9.80
C ALA A 29 0.18 38.51 -11.20
N ALA A 30 0.18 37.17 -11.32
CA ALA A 30 0.23 36.44 -12.57
C ALA A 30 -0.51 35.10 -12.41
N SER A 31 -1.21 34.66 -13.45
CA SER A 31 -1.83 33.33 -13.51
C SER A 31 -1.88 32.84 -14.96
N VAL A 32 -1.76 31.53 -15.14
CA VAL A 32 -2.03 30.84 -16.40
C VAL A 32 -3.04 29.75 -16.07
N VAL A 33 -4.30 30.00 -16.39
CA VAL A 33 -5.42 29.09 -16.13
C VAL A 33 -6.40 29.14 -17.30
N GLU A 34 -7.09 28.05 -17.56
CA GLU A 34 -8.26 27.99 -18.43
C GLU A 34 -9.41 27.39 -17.63
N PHE A 35 -10.62 27.92 -17.83
CA PHE A 35 -11.81 27.42 -17.18
C PHE A 35 -12.75 26.80 -18.22
N GLY A 36 -13.35 25.66 -17.87
CA GLY A 36 -14.40 25.02 -18.67
C GLY A 36 -15.73 25.79 -18.63
N GLU A 37 -16.72 25.31 -19.38
CA GLU A 37 -18.08 25.89 -19.36
C GLU A 37 -18.75 25.74 -17.98
N ASP A 38 -18.36 24.73 -17.22
CA ASP A 38 -18.74 24.49 -15.83
C ASP A 38 -18.00 25.40 -14.83
N ARG A 39 -17.11 26.26 -15.32
CA ARG A 39 -16.21 27.11 -14.52
C ARG A 39 -15.20 26.32 -13.68
N GLY A 40 -15.08 25.01 -13.92
CA GLY A 40 -14.03 24.15 -13.41
C GLY A 40 -12.70 24.46 -14.07
N LEU A 41 -11.59 24.09 -13.43
CA LEU A 41 -10.27 24.18 -14.05
C LEU A 41 -10.20 23.22 -15.23
N LYS A 42 -9.80 23.74 -16.39
CA LYS A 42 -9.55 22.94 -17.59
C LYS A 42 -8.05 22.78 -17.80
N GLY A 43 -7.65 21.65 -18.37
CA GLY A 43 -6.27 21.45 -18.81
C GLY A 43 -5.85 22.57 -19.76
N ILE A 44 -4.76 23.26 -19.43
CA ILE A 44 -4.08 24.22 -20.31
C ILE A 44 -3.07 23.48 -21.20
N THR A 45 -2.65 24.09 -22.32
CA THR A 45 -1.49 23.59 -23.08
C THR A 45 -0.32 23.35 -22.11
N PRO A 46 0.26 22.13 -22.05
CA PRO A 46 1.35 21.83 -21.15
C PRO A 46 2.46 22.88 -21.29
N LEU A 47 3.03 23.32 -20.17
CA LEU A 47 4.20 24.19 -20.21
C LEU A 47 5.30 23.46 -20.99
N PRO A 48 5.98 24.11 -21.96
CA PRO A 48 7.00 23.46 -22.75
C PRO A 48 8.09 22.93 -21.84
N LEU A 49 8.20 21.61 -21.78
CA LEU A 49 9.15 20.93 -20.94
C LEU A 49 10.55 20.96 -21.55
N PRO A 50 11.59 21.27 -20.77
CA PRO A 50 12.95 21.07 -21.21
C PRO A 50 13.12 19.62 -21.72
N PRO A 51 13.63 19.41 -22.95
CA PRO A 51 13.79 18.07 -23.51
C PRO A 51 14.59 17.11 -22.60
N ALA A 52 15.53 17.65 -21.82
CA ALA A 52 16.29 16.89 -20.83
C ALA A 52 15.40 16.29 -19.73
N ILE A 53 14.36 17.00 -19.29
CA ILE A 53 13.41 16.48 -18.28
C ILE A 53 12.49 15.46 -18.91
N ALA A 54 11.96 15.74 -20.10
CA ALA A 54 11.08 14.82 -20.83
C ALA A 54 11.77 13.48 -21.15
N ALA A 55 13.08 13.51 -21.47
CA ALA A 55 13.86 12.31 -21.78
C ALA A 55 13.95 11.29 -20.63
N HIS A 56 13.73 11.72 -19.38
CA HIS A 56 13.77 10.84 -18.20
C HIS A 56 12.39 10.31 -17.79
N ARG A 57 11.32 10.70 -18.50
CA ARG A 57 9.94 10.35 -18.16
C ARG A 57 9.36 9.34 -19.15
N VAL A 58 10.09 8.24 -19.30
CA VAL A 58 9.67 7.09 -20.09
C VAL A 58 8.82 6.20 -19.19
N PRO A 59 7.58 5.81 -19.59
CA PRO A 59 6.78 4.85 -18.84
C PRO A 59 7.61 3.60 -18.50
N LEU A 60 7.55 3.13 -17.26
CA LEU A 60 8.48 2.11 -16.75
C LEU A 60 8.48 0.86 -17.62
N TRP A 61 7.32 0.32 -17.99
CA TRP A 61 7.21 -0.82 -18.89
C TRP A 61 7.90 -0.65 -20.27
N LYS A 62 8.14 0.58 -20.74
CA LYS A 62 8.92 0.87 -21.96
C LYS A 62 10.38 1.19 -21.69
N ASP A 63 10.74 1.49 -20.45
CA ASP A 63 12.05 2.01 -20.10
C ASP A 63 13.10 0.89 -19.99
N THR A 64 13.87 0.72 -21.05
CA THR A 64 14.90 -0.34 -21.15
C THR A 64 16.27 0.09 -20.61
N ARG A 65 16.39 1.31 -20.05
CA ARG A 65 17.65 1.78 -19.45
C ARG A 65 18.05 0.87 -18.29
N ALA A 66 19.34 0.57 -18.19
CA ALA A 66 19.89 -0.20 -17.08
C ALA A 66 19.86 0.62 -15.79
N LEU A 67 19.57 -0.05 -14.67
CA LEU A 67 19.71 0.56 -13.35
C LEU A 67 21.21 0.67 -12.97
N PRO A 68 21.59 1.59 -12.08
CA PRO A 68 22.89 1.56 -11.41
C PRO A 68 23.09 0.27 -10.60
N ASP A 69 24.32 -0.23 -10.48
CA ASP A 69 24.60 -1.54 -9.86
C ASP A 69 24.09 -1.65 -8.41
N GLU A 70 24.19 -0.59 -7.61
CA GLU A 70 23.65 -0.57 -6.25
C GLU A 70 22.12 -0.68 -6.20
N LEU A 71 21.42 -0.09 -7.18
CA LEU A 71 19.98 -0.21 -7.32
C LEU A 71 19.60 -1.60 -7.85
N LYS A 72 20.41 -2.20 -8.72
CA LYS A 72 20.15 -3.57 -9.18
C LYS A 72 20.12 -4.57 -8.03
N VAL A 73 21.08 -4.43 -7.12
CA VAL A 73 21.14 -5.25 -5.92
C VAL A 73 19.93 -4.98 -5.03
N ARG A 74 19.67 -3.74 -4.63
CA ARG A 74 18.59 -3.44 -3.68
C ARG A 74 17.18 -3.71 -4.21
N LEU A 75 16.94 -3.42 -5.49
CA LEU A 75 15.63 -3.55 -6.12
C LEU A 75 15.42 -4.88 -6.84
N ARG A 76 16.44 -5.76 -6.87
CA ARG A 76 16.36 -7.08 -7.52
C ARG A 76 15.88 -6.97 -8.98
N ALA A 77 16.46 -6.02 -9.72
CA ALA A 77 16.05 -5.64 -11.07
C ALA A 77 17.27 -5.20 -11.88
N ASP A 78 17.31 -5.45 -13.18
CA ASP A 78 18.46 -5.05 -14.00
C ASP A 78 18.20 -3.76 -14.79
N ARG A 79 16.94 -3.51 -15.15
CA ARG A 79 16.45 -2.38 -15.94
C ARG A 79 15.22 -1.75 -15.30
N ALA A 80 14.90 -0.53 -15.70
CA ALA A 80 13.72 0.18 -15.20
C ALA A 80 12.40 -0.54 -15.51
N CYS A 81 12.27 -1.18 -16.67
CA CYS A 81 11.09 -1.99 -17.00
C CYS A 81 10.88 -3.21 -16.08
N ASP A 82 11.94 -3.69 -15.42
CA ASP A 82 11.82 -4.80 -14.46
C ASP A 82 11.26 -4.31 -13.09
N LEU A 83 11.07 -2.99 -12.93
CA LEU A 83 10.40 -2.35 -11.80
C LEU A 83 8.93 -2.05 -12.07
N ASP A 84 8.44 -2.26 -13.30
CA ASP A 84 7.04 -1.98 -13.62
C ASP A 84 6.10 -2.98 -12.94
N VAL A 85 5.09 -2.47 -12.24
CA VAL A 85 4.05 -3.26 -11.56
C VAL A 85 2.64 -2.80 -11.93
N LEU A 86 2.52 -1.86 -12.87
CA LEU A 86 1.23 -1.21 -13.20
C LEU A 86 0.75 -1.58 -14.61
N HIS A 87 1.63 -2.09 -15.48
CA HIS A 87 1.28 -2.47 -16.83
C HIS A 87 0.98 -3.97 -16.93
N ASP A 88 -0.26 -4.36 -16.66
CA ASP A 88 -0.75 -5.72 -16.89
C ASP A 88 -1.41 -5.84 -18.27
N THR A 89 -0.88 -6.73 -19.12
CA THR A 89 -1.43 -7.05 -20.45
C THR A 89 -2.18 -8.38 -20.48
N SER A 90 -2.55 -8.91 -19.32
CA SER A 90 -3.25 -10.18 -19.20
C SER A 90 -4.61 -10.15 -19.91
N PRO A 91 -5.03 -11.27 -20.52
CA PRO A 91 -6.28 -11.33 -21.29
C PRO A 91 -7.55 -11.26 -20.42
N ILE A 92 -7.41 -11.43 -19.10
CA ILE A 92 -8.47 -11.33 -18.11
C ILE A 92 -8.12 -10.16 -17.19
N SER A 93 -9.05 -9.22 -17.04
CA SER A 93 -8.86 -8.03 -16.22
C SER A 93 -9.39 -8.22 -14.80
N ILE A 94 -9.01 -7.32 -13.88
CA ILE A 94 -9.62 -7.24 -12.53
C ILE A 94 -11.15 -7.10 -12.64
N ALA A 95 -11.64 -6.30 -13.59
CA ALA A 95 -13.07 -6.07 -13.79
C ALA A 95 -13.82 -7.35 -14.20
N ASP A 96 -13.18 -8.25 -14.96
CA ASP A 96 -13.76 -9.56 -15.28
C ASP A 96 -13.90 -10.44 -14.03
N VAL A 97 -12.90 -10.40 -13.14
CA VAL A 97 -12.92 -11.11 -11.85
C VAL A 97 -13.97 -10.53 -10.91
N ASP A 98 -14.07 -9.22 -10.81
CA ASP A 98 -15.09 -8.56 -9.99
C ASP A 98 -16.49 -8.90 -10.50
N LYS A 99 -16.69 -8.96 -11.81
CA LYS A 99 -17.96 -9.42 -12.40
C LYS A 99 -18.31 -10.86 -12.06
N ILE A 100 -17.33 -11.77 -11.99
CA ILE A 100 -17.56 -13.16 -11.53
C ILE A 100 -18.06 -13.16 -10.09
N ILE A 101 -17.44 -12.36 -9.22
CA ILE A 101 -17.81 -12.26 -7.80
C ILE A 101 -19.22 -11.70 -7.66
N GLU A 102 -19.53 -10.59 -8.34
CA GLU A 102 -20.85 -9.97 -8.32
C GLU A 102 -21.94 -10.89 -8.88
N SER A 103 -21.67 -11.59 -9.98
CA SER A 103 -22.65 -12.49 -10.62
C SER A 103 -22.97 -13.73 -9.79
N ASN A 104 -22.09 -14.07 -8.84
CA ASN A 104 -22.19 -15.27 -8.01
C ASN A 104 -22.33 -14.95 -6.51
N GLU A 105 -22.79 -13.74 -6.15
CA GLU A 105 -22.96 -13.31 -4.75
C GLU A 105 -23.83 -14.30 -3.94
N GLU A 106 -24.89 -14.83 -4.55
CA GLU A 106 -25.78 -15.82 -3.93
C GLU A 106 -25.30 -17.28 -4.08
N SER A 107 -24.19 -17.52 -4.78
CA SER A 107 -23.67 -18.85 -5.07
C SER A 107 -22.14 -18.95 -4.91
N PRO A 108 -21.63 -19.00 -3.67
CA PRO A 108 -20.19 -19.03 -3.39
C PRO A 108 -19.45 -20.16 -4.11
N MET A 109 -20.05 -21.35 -4.22
CA MET A 109 -19.42 -22.49 -4.92
C MET A 109 -19.27 -22.27 -6.42
N SER A 110 -20.19 -21.54 -7.04
CA SER A 110 -20.08 -21.19 -8.47
C SER A 110 -18.96 -20.18 -8.67
N ALA A 111 -18.86 -19.18 -7.78
CA ALA A 111 -17.74 -18.24 -7.77
C ALA A 111 -16.39 -18.96 -7.63
N VAL A 112 -16.27 -19.93 -6.72
CA VAL A 112 -15.03 -20.69 -6.50
C VAL A 112 -14.56 -21.36 -7.81
N ILE A 113 -15.44 -22.07 -8.50
CA ILE A 113 -15.08 -22.79 -9.73
C ILE A 113 -14.60 -21.82 -10.83
N GLU A 114 -15.32 -20.70 -11.02
CA GLU A 114 -14.95 -19.71 -12.02
C GLU A 114 -13.62 -19.01 -11.69
N LEU A 115 -13.40 -18.66 -10.42
CA LEU A 115 -12.15 -18.03 -9.96
C LEU A 115 -10.96 -18.98 -10.05
N GLU A 116 -11.13 -20.27 -9.72
CA GLU A 116 -10.10 -21.29 -9.92
C GLU A 116 -9.75 -21.45 -11.41
N SER A 117 -10.75 -21.38 -12.29
CA SER A 117 -10.53 -21.39 -13.74
C SER A 117 -9.72 -20.16 -14.19
N VAL A 118 -10.01 -18.96 -13.67
CA VAL A 118 -9.20 -17.76 -13.95
C VAL A 118 -7.75 -17.95 -13.53
N ILE A 119 -7.50 -18.43 -12.31
CA ILE A 119 -6.14 -18.67 -11.80
C ILE A 119 -5.42 -19.72 -12.66
N MET A 120 -6.10 -20.78 -13.06
CA MET A 120 -5.53 -21.80 -13.94
C MET A 120 -5.15 -21.23 -15.31
N GLU A 121 -5.99 -20.42 -15.94
CA GLU A 121 -5.67 -19.82 -17.25
C GLU A 121 -4.52 -18.81 -17.17
N LEU A 122 -4.53 -17.93 -16.14
CA LEU A 122 -3.51 -16.89 -15.98
C LEU A 122 -2.16 -17.42 -15.47
N SER A 123 -2.13 -18.61 -14.86
CA SER A 123 -0.87 -19.23 -14.41
C SER A 123 -0.12 -19.98 -15.53
N LYS A 124 -0.80 -20.40 -16.61
CA LYS A 124 -0.17 -21.11 -17.75
C LYS A 124 1.02 -20.37 -18.40
N PRO A 125 0.95 -19.05 -18.67
CA PRO A 125 2.04 -18.33 -19.30
C PRO A 125 3.16 -17.93 -18.32
N LEU A 126 2.98 -18.13 -17.01
CA LEU A 126 3.97 -17.71 -16.03
C LEU A 126 5.25 -18.56 -16.14
N PRO A 127 6.43 -17.96 -15.95
CA PRO A 127 7.68 -18.70 -15.83
C PRO A 127 7.63 -19.73 -14.70
N GLU A 128 8.40 -20.81 -14.85
CA GLU A 128 8.65 -21.73 -13.75
C GLU A 128 9.51 -21.04 -12.68
N GLU A 129 9.08 -21.12 -11.42
CA GLU A 129 9.82 -20.56 -10.30
C GLU A 129 11.15 -21.30 -10.10
N THR A 130 12.21 -20.53 -9.85
CA THR A 130 13.54 -21.06 -9.52
C THR A 130 14.10 -20.31 -8.32
N PRO A 131 15.19 -20.78 -7.66
CA PRO A 131 15.76 -20.08 -6.52
C PRO A 131 16.13 -18.60 -6.78
N THR A 132 16.46 -18.26 -8.03
CA THR A 132 16.83 -16.91 -8.46
C THR A 132 15.75 -16.18 -9.26
N LEU A 133 14.61 -16.82 -9.57
CA LEU A 133 13.52 -16.22 -10.33
C LEU A 133 12.19 -16.55 -9.64
N LYS A 134 11.63 -15.57 -8.95
CA LYS A 134 10.45 -15.73 -8.09
C LYS A 134 9.24 -14.94 -8.59
N PRO A 135 8.01 -15.39 -8.33
CA PRO A 135 6.83 -14.58 -8.56
C PRO A 135 6.81 -13.38 -7.61
N LEU A 136 6.26 -12.25 -8.06
CA LEU A 136 6.01 -11.08 -7.22
C LEU A 136 4.72 -10.37 -7.63
N TYR A 137 3.91 -10.01 -6.65
CA TYR A 137 2.84 -9.04 -6.78
C TYR A 137 3.14 -7.83 -5.88
N CYS A 138 2.98 -6.63 -6.43
CA CYS A 138 3.03 -5.38 -5.69
C CYS A 138 1.79 -4.57 -6.07
N ASN A 139 1.04 -4.10 -5.08
CA ASN A 139 -0.16 -3.30 -5.32
C ASN A 139 0.16 -1.89 -5.81
N ASN A 140 1.40 -1.42 -5.61
CA ASN A 140 1.87 -0.14 -6.09
C ASN A 140 3.39 -0.12 -6.27
N GLN A 141 3.88 0.93 -6.93
CA GLN A 141 5.30 1.11 -7.20
C GLN A 141 6.16 1.28 -5.95
N ALA A 142 5.62 1.78 -4.83
CA ALA A 142 6.39 1.98 -3.59
C ALA A 142 6.71 0.63 -2.91
N GLU A 143 5.77 -0.34 -2.94
CA GLU A 143 6.03 -1.70 -2.50
C GLU A 143 7.16 -2.36 -3.31
N ARG A 144 7.22 -2.06 -4.61
CA ARG A 144 8.28 -2.57 -5.49
C ARG A 144 9.67 -2.06 -5.09
N GLU A 145 9.76 -0.87 -4.50
CA GLU A 145 11.00 -0.31 -3.93
C GLU A 145 11.44 -1.04 -2.65
N LEU A 146 10.54 -1.79 -2.01
CA LEU A 146 10.76 -2.48 -0.74
C LEU A 146 10.87 -4.01 -0.87
N VAL A 147 11.05 -4.50 -2.10
CA VAL A 147 11.03 -5.95 -2.38
C VAL A 147 12.10 -6.74 -1.61
N ALA A 148 13.21 -6.14 -1.22
CA ALA A 148 14.24 -6.82 -0.43
C ALA A 148 13.73 -7.30 0.95
N LEU A 149 12.60 -6.76 1.43
CA LEU A 149 11.93 -7.24 2.65
C LEU A 149 11.16 -8.53 2.43
N THR A 150 10.83 -8.86 1.18
CA THR A 150 10.05 -10.06 0.86
C THR A 150 10.91 -11.30 0.78
N ASP A 151 12.23 -11.17 0.84
CA ASP A 151 13.17 -12.29 0.82
C ASP A 151 12.91 -13.25 2.01
N ASP A 152 12.48 -14.48 1.71
CA ASP A 152 12.33 -15.58 2.71
C ASP A 152 13.65 -16.09 3.27
N ASP A 153 14.76 -15.76 2.62
CA ASP A 153 16.11 -16.27 2.88
C ASP A 153 16.86 -15.29 3.79
N ASP A 154 16.24 -14.89 4.92
CA ASP A 154 16.91 -14.08 5.94
C ASP A 154 18.12 -14.86 6.45
N PRO A 155 19.36 -14.36 6.25
CA PRO A 155 20.58 -15.02 6.74
C PRO A 155 20.50 -15.40 8.23
N ALA A 156 19.77 -14.64 9.04
CA ALA A 156 19.59 -14.89 10.47
C ALA A 156 18.71 -16.12 10.78
N ALA A 157 17.93 -16.60 9.80
CA ALA A 157 17.07 -17.78 9.92
C ALA A 157 17.79 -19.11 9.60
N HIS A 158 19.01 -19.07 9.05
CA HIS A 158 19.79 -20.26 8.70
C HIS A 158 20.72 -20.69 9.84
N ALA A 159 20.80 -22.00 10.09
CA ALA A 159 21.61 -22.57 11.17
C ALA A 159 23.13 -22.29 11.04
N ASP A 160 23.61 -22.01 9.83
CA ASP A 160 24.99 -21.62 9.52
C ASP A 160 25.14 -20.14 9.15
N GLY A 161 24.04 -19.37 9.16
CA GLY A 161 24.02 -17.96 8.80
C GLY A 161 24.18 -17.68 7.30
N VAL A 162 24.08 -18.70 6.44
CA VAL A 162 24.30 -18.58 4.99
C VAL A 162 22.98 -18.79 4.25
N PRO A 163 22.49 -17.77 3.52
CA PRO A 163 21.32 -17.92 2.64
C PRO A 163 21.49 -19.07 1.65
N GLY A 164 20.40 -19.78 1.35
CA GLY A 164 20.39 -20.83 0.33
C GLY A 164 20.65 -20.29 -1.09
N THR A 165 20.38 -19.01 -1.33
CA THR A 165 20.66 -18.28 -2.58
C THR A 165 21.20 -16.90 -2.25
N ASP A 166 22.18 -16.39 -3.02
CA ASP A 166 22.60 -14.99 -2.90
C ASP A 166 21.39 -14.07 -3.16
N PRO A 167 20.91 -13.31 -2.15
CA PRO A 167 19.72 -12.47 -2.33
C PRO A 167 19.88 -11.48 -3.49
N ALA A 168 21.10 -11.01 -3.77
CA ALA A 168 21.37 -10.10 -4.89
C ALA A 168 21.14 -10.72 -6.28
N ALA A 169 21.11 -12.05 -6.37
CA ALA A 169 20.85 -12.79 -7.61
C ALA A 169 19.35 -13.03 -7.85
N ILE A 170 18.48 -12.80 -6.86
CA ILE A 170 17.04 -12.96 -7.01
C ILE A 170 16.50 -11.91 -7.98
N ARG A 171 15.63 -12.34 -8.89
CA ARG A 171 14.83 -11.51 -9.81
C ARG A 171 13.38 -11.94 -9.72
N TYR A 172 12.48 -11.04 -10.11
CA TYR A 172 11.06 -11.30 -10.06
C TYR A 172 10.41 -11.28 -11.44
N PHE A 173 9.42 -12.14 -11.63
CA PHE A 173 8.44 -12.00 -12.70
C PHE A 173 7.09 -11.58 -12.11
N PRO A 174 6.33 -10.74 -12.82
CA PRO A 174 5.07 -10.21 -12.31
C PRO A 174 4.01 -11.31 -12.23
N VAL A 175 3.24 -11.31 -11.15
CA VAL A 175 1.98 -12.06 -11.03
C VAL A 175 0.85 -11.18 -11.57
N PRO A 176 -0.01 -11.67 -12.49
CA PRO A 176 -1.12 -10.89 -13.04
C PRO A 176 -2.08 -10.37 -11.97
N ASP A 177 -2.59 -9.15 -12.16
CA ASP A 177 -3.45 -8.48 -11.20
C ASP A 177 -4.77 -9.24 -11.02
N ALA A 178 -5.37 -9.67 -12.13
CA ALA A 178 -6.59 -10.47 -12.11
C ALA A 178 -6.40 -11.82 -11.40
N MET A 179 -5.22 -12.44 -11.56
CA MET A 179 -4.90 -13.70 -10.87
C MET A 179 -4.79 -13.46 -9.36
N PHE A 180 -4.10 -12.40 -8.94
CA PHE A 180 -3.96 -12.06 -7.54
C PHE A 180 -5.30 -11.64 -6.91
N ARG A 181 -6.12 -10.88 -7.64
CA ARG A 181 -7.50 -10.54 -7.26
C ARG A 181 -8.38 -11.77 -7.09
N ALA A 182 -8.24 -12.78 -7.94
CA ALA A 182 -8.98 -14.04 -7.82
C ALA A 182 -8.53 -14.86 -6.60
N LEU A 183 -7.22 -14.92 -6.32
CA LEU A 183 -6.68 -15.57 -5.12
C LEU A 183 -7.22 -14.93 -3.83
N THR A 184 -7.18 -13.61 -3.74
CA THR A 184 -7.70 -12.86 -2.58
C THR A 184 -9.22 -13.00 -2.43
N ALA A 185 -9.97 -13.09 -3.54
CA ALA A 185 -11.40 -13.40 -3.52
C ALA A 185 -11.68 -14.81 -2.97
N LEU A 186 -10.94 -15.81 -3.46
CA LEU A 186 -11.06 -17.19 -2.98
C LEU A 186 -10.72 -17.30 -1.50
N LEU A 187 -9.68 -16.60 -1.04
CA LEU A 187 -9.34 -16.57 0.39
C LEU A 187 -10.53 -16.08 1.20
N ARG A 188 -11.11 -14.93 0.83
CA ARG A 188 -12.26 -14.36 1.53
C ARG A 188 -13.45 -15.30 1.54
N ILE A 189 -13.81 -15.89 0.39
CA ILE A 189 -14.92 -16.84 0.29
C ILE A 189 -14.68 -18.04 1.22
N ASN A 190 -13.47 -18.60 1.24
CA ASN A 190 -13.18 -19.75 2.10
C ASN A 190 -13.19 -19.39 3.60
N VAL A 191 -12.73 -18.19 3.97
CA VAL A 191 -12.85 -17.67 5.34
C VAL A 191 -14.33 -17.53 5.75
N GLU A 192 -15.15 -16.85 4.93
CA GLU A 192 -16.57 -16.63 5.21
C GLU A 192 -17.39 -17.93 5.31
N ASN A 193 -16.95 -19.01 4.65
CA ASN A 193 -17.60 -20.32 4.67
C ASN A 193 -16.94 -21.31 5.65
N GLY A 194 -15.94 -20.89 6.43
CA GLY A 194 -15.28 -21.74 7.41
C GLY A 194 -14.44 -22.89 6.82
N HIS A 195 -14.01 -22.78 5.57
CA HIS A 195 -13.12 -23.74 4.91
C HIS A 195 -11.65 -23.47 5.29
N VAL A 196 -11.32 -23.81 6.54
CA VAL A 196 -10.06 -23.41 7.19
C VAL A 196 -8.83 -23.83 6.41
N LYS A 197 -8.76 -25.10 5.99
CA LYS A 197 -7.56 -25.65 5.36
C LYS A 197 -7.29 -24.98 4.02
N GLU A 198 -8.34 -24.81 3.21
CA GLU A 198 -8.26 -24.15 1.92
C GLU A 198 -7.88 -22.67 2.07
N ALA A 199 -8.41 -21.99 3.09
CA ALA A 199 -8.05 -20.61 3.41
C ALA A 199 -6.56 -20.50 3.81
N GLU A 200 -6.03 -21.40 4.64
CA GLU A 200 -4.61 -21.41 5.02
C GLU A 200 -3.68 -21.64 3.82
N GLU A 201 -4.03 -22.59 2.93
CA GLU A 201 -3.27 -22.84 1.70
C GLU A 201 -3.28 -21.63 0.76
N LEU A 202 -4.42 -20.95 0.63
CA LEU A 202 -4.55 -19.73 -0.16
C LEU A 202 -3.79 -18.55 0.45
N ALA A 203 -3.88 -18.34 1.76
CA ALA A 203 -3.14 -17.29 2.46
C ALA A 203 -1.63 -17.48 2.29
N ALA A 204 -1.13 -18.70 2.51
CA ALA A 204 0.29 -19.02 2.30
C ALA A 204 0.75 -18.72 0.86
N ARG A 205 -0.08 -19.06 -0.13
CA ARG A 205 0.21 -18.76 -1.55
C ARG A 205 0.21 -17.27 -1.84
N ILE A 206 -0.72 -16.50 -1.26
CA ILE A 206 -0.78 -15.04 -1.41
C ILE A 206 0.45 -14.40 -0.78
N HIS A 207 0.84 -14.82 0.42
CA HIS A 207 2.04 -14.31 1.10
C HIS A 207 3.33 -14.63 0.37
N HIS A 208 3.39 -15.78 -0.31
CA HIS A 208 4.50 -16.14 -1.19
C HIS A 208 4.63 -15.16 -2.37
N TYR A 209 3.51 -14.70 -2.94
CA TYR A 209 3.51 -13.73 -4.03
C TYR A 209 3.70 -12.28 -3.55
N SER A 210 3.16 -11.93 -2.38
CA SER A 210 3.24 -10.57 -1.84
C SER A 210 3.13 -10.52 -0.33
N LYS A 211 4.28 -10.42 0.36
CA LYS A 211 4.32 -10.17 1.80
C LYS A 211 3.96 -8.74 2.19
N LEU A 212 4.11 -7.80 1.26
CA LEU A 212 3.79 -6.38 1.48
C LEU A 212 2.28 -6.10 1.37
N PHE A 213 1.50 -7.05 0.84
CA PHE A 213 0.05 -6.92 0.73
C PHE A 213 -0.65 -7.24 2.06
N ILE A 214 -0.67 -6.25 2.96
CA ILE A 214 -1.25 -6.35 4.31
C ILE A 214 -2.71 -6.81 4.36
N PRO A 215 -3.61 -6.46 3.40
CA PRO A 215 -5.00 -6.93 3.44
C PRO A 215 -5.16 -8.46 3.47
N ALA A 216 -4.19 -9.22 2.95
CA ALA A 216 -4.22 -10.69 3.05
C ALA A 216 -4.02 -11.19 4.48
N TYR A 217 -3.13 -10.56 5.26
CA TYR A 217 -2.93 -10.89 6.68
C TYR A 217 -4.16 -10.56 7.50
N VAL A 218 -4.83 -9.45 7.22
CA VAL A 218 -6.09 -9.06 7.91
C VAL A 218 -7.20 -10.08 7.59
N THR A 219 -7.27 -10.54 6.34
CA THR A 219 -8.23 -11.57 5.91
C THR A 219 -7.92 -12.93 6.55
N GLU A 220 -6.65 -13.33 6.61
CA GLU A 220 -6.20 -14.54 7.33
C GLU A 220 -6.50 -14.44 8.82
N SER A 221 -6.29 -13.28 9.44
CA SER A 221 -6.60 -13.03 10.85
C SER A 221 -8.07 -13.36 11.18
N ALA A 222 -9.00 -13.00 10.27
CA ALA A 222 -10.43 -13.26 10.43
C ALA A 222 -10.75 -14.76 10.55
N LEU A 223 -9.94 -15.64 9.94
CA LEU A 223 -10.10 -17.09 10.01
C LEU A 223 -10.16 -17.61 11.45
N TYR A 224 -9.39 -16.99 12.34
CA TYR A 224 -9.22 -17.45 13.71
C TYR A 224 -10.28 -16.90 14.65
N VAL A 225 -11.03 -15.88 14.25
CA VAL A 225 -11.99 -15.19 15.13
C VAL A 225 -13.44 -15.33 14.69
N ASP A 226 -13.70 -15.56 13.40
CA ASP A 226 -15.05 -15.78 12.85
C ASP A 226 -15.48 -17.25 12.99
N THR A 227 -15.32 -17.81 14.20
CA THR A 227 -15.68 -19.20 14.52
C THR A 227 -16.40 -19.29 15.88
N GLU A 228 -16.99 -20.45 16.20
CA GLU A 228 -17.65 -20.66 17.51
C GLU A 228 -16.68 -20.53 18.69
N THR A 229 -15.39 -20.83 18.47
CA THR A 229 -14.34 -20.75 19.49
C THR A 229 -13.14 -19.96 18.95
N PRO A 230 -13.17 -18.62 19.08
CA PRO A 230 -12.10 -17.76 18.57
C PRO A 230 -10.73 -18.07 19.18
N ASP A 231 -9.71 -18.17 18.34
CA ASP A 231 -8.29 -18.22 18.71
C ASP A 231 -7.67 -16.83 18.59
N TRP A 232 -7.86 -16.02 19.63
CA TRP A 232 -7.33 -14.66 19.70
C TRP A 232 -5.79 -14.60 19.73
N GLN A 233 -5.12 -15.68 20.12
CA GLN A 233 -3.67 -15.72 20.15
C GLN A 233 -3.14 -15.85 18.73
N GLN A 234 -3.72 -16.75 17.94
CA GLN A 234 -3.36 -16.93 16.54
C GLN A 234 -3.70 -15.70 15.69
N ASP A 235 -4.85 -15.05 15.93
CA ASP A 235 -5.20 -13.76 15.32
C ASP A 235 -4.13 -12.69 15.59
N ALA A 236 -3.74 -12.54 16.86
CA ALA A 236 -2.68 -11.62 17.24
C ALA A 236 -1.33 -11.95 16.58
N ASP A 237 -0.96 -13.23 16.50
CA ASP A 237 0.31 -13.68 15.92
C ASP A 237 0.40 -13.36 14.42
N VAL A 238 -0.69 -13.55 13.66
CA VAL A 238 -0.78 -13.17 12.24
C VAL A 238 -0.64 -11.65 12.07
N LEU A 239 -1.36 -10.86 12.86
CA LEU A 239 -1.30 -9.40 12.79
C LEU A 239 0.08 -8.86 13.17
N ILE A 240 0.72 -9.43 14.20
CA ILE A 240 2.07 -9.07 14.62
C ILE A 240 3.10 -9.43 13.54
N LYS A 241 2.94 -10.58 12.88
CA LYS A 241 3.78 -11.00 11.75
C LYS A 241 3.70 -10.03 10.56
N ALA A 242 2.55 -9.39 10.36
CA ALA A 242 2.34 -8.43 9.27
C ALA A 242 2.97 -7.05 9.52
N LEU A 243 3.04 -6.61 10.77
CA LEU A 243 3.51 -5.25 11.13
C LEU A 243 4.85 -4.86 10.49
N PRO A 244 5.92 -5.68 10.49
CA PRO A 244 7.20 -5.33 9.89
C PRO A 244 7.15 -4.95 8.40
N TYR A 245 6.10 -5.37 7.68
CA TYR A 245 5.90 -5.11 6.26
C TYR A 245 5.00 -3.88 6.00
N ALA A 246 4.31 -3.37 7.02
CA ALA A 246 3.32 -2.31 6.87
C ALA A 246 3.98 -0.93 6.72
N VAL A 247 3.67 -0.27 5.62
CA VAL A 247 4.15 1.09 5.28
C VAL A 247 3.02 2.06 4.94
N ASP A 248 1.90 1.56 4.41
CA ASP A 248 0.73 2.39 4.14
C ASP A 248 0.01 2.73 5.45
N VAL A 249 -0.42 3.98 5.61
CA VAL A 249 -1.07 4.45 6.84
C VAL A 249 -2.41 3.77 7.09
N ASN A 250 -3.14 3.34 6.05
CA ASN A 250 -4.38 2.58 6.21
C ASN A 250 -4.10 1.17 6.74
N ASP A 251 -3.08 0.51 6.19
CA ASP A 251 -2.68 -0.82 6.61
C ASP A 251 -2.15 -0.82 8.05
N ILE A 252 -1.31 0.17 8.40
CA ILE A 252 -0.81 0.35 9.76
C ILE A 252 -1.96 0.58 10.74
N ALA A 253 -2.89 1.48 10.40
CA ALA A 253 -4.05 1.77 11.25
C ALA A 253 -4.92 0.53 11.46
N MET A 254 -5.19 -0.21 10.38
CA MET A 254 -5.99 -1.43 10.40
C MET A 254 -5.34 -2.53 11.24
N LEU A 255 -4.04 -2.78 11.06
CA LEU A 255 -3.32 -3.78 11.86
C LEU A 255 -3.36 -3.45 13.36
N TYR A 256 -3.05 -2.21 13.75
CA TYR A 256 -3.15 -1.82 15.15
C TYR A 256 -4.58 -1.88 15.68
N TYR A 257 -5.57 -1.51 14.88
CA TYR A 257 -6.98 -1.55 15.29
C TYR A 257 -7.45 -2.99 15.56
N ARG A 258 -7.20 -3.91 14.63
CA ARG A 258 -7.52 -5.33 14.78
C ARG A 258 -6.73 -5.96 15.94
N LEU A 259 -5.45 -5.62 16.07
CA LEU A 259 -4.62 -6.12 17.16
C LEU A 259 -5.09 -5.61 18.52
N ALA A 260 -5.63 -4.39 18.60
CA ALA A 260 -6.23 -3.86 19.82
C ALA A 260 -7.41 -4.73 20.28
N TYR A 261 -8.26 -5.14 19.34
CA TYR A 261 -9.38 -6.03 19.59
C TYR A 261 -8.91 -7.43 20.06
N ALA A 262 -7.91 -8.00 19.40
CA ALA A 262 -7.29 -9.27 19.82
C ALA A 262 -6.73 -9.20 21.26
N MET A 263 -5.97 -8.15 21.56
CA MET A 263 -5.36 -7.95 22.89
C MET A 263 -6.41 -7.76 23.99
N ARG A 264 -7.53 -7.10 23.68
CA ARG A 264 -8.66 -6.95 24.62
C ARG A 264 -9.23 -8.32 24.97
N ASN A 265 -9.48 -9.17 23.98
CA ASN A 265 -10.04 -10.50 24.19
C ASN A 265 -9.06 -11.47 24.86
N LEU A 266 -7.76 -11.23 24.75
CA LEU A 266 -6.72 -11.92 25.53
C LEU A 266 -6.58 -11.39 26.98
N GLY A 267 -7.40 -10.41 27.39
CA GLY A 267 -7.35 -9.80 28.72
C GLY A 267 -6.18 -8.84 28.94
N LYS A 268 -5.49 -8.41 27.87
CA LYS A 268 -4.37 -7.46 27.89
C LYS A 268 -4.86 -6.04 27.60
N ALA A 269 -5.65 -5.48 28.52
CA ALA A 269 -6.33 -4.19 28.33
C ALA A 269 -5.38 -3.00 28.11
N ASP A 270 -4.22 -2.99 28.77
CA ASP A 270 -3.19 -1.96 28.61
C ASP A 270 -2.55 -2.00 27.22
N VAL A 271 -2.26 -3.20 26.71
CA VAL A 271 -1.74 -3.40 25.35
C VAL A 271 -2.81 -3.05 24.31
N SER A 272 -4.06 -3.42 24.55
CA SER A 272 -5.19 -3.03 23.71
C SER A 272 -5.33 -1.51 23.60
N ALA A 273 -5.31 -0.79 24.72
CA ALA A 273 -5.36 0.67 24.74
C ALA A 273 -4.17 1.30 23.99
N ALA A 274 -2.98 0.72 24.11
CA ALA A 274 -1.79 1.14 23.38
C ALA A 274 -1.94 0.93 21.85
N CYS A 275 -2.51 -0.19 21.42
CA CYS A 275 -2.80 -0.42 20.00
C CYS A 275 -3.82 0.59 19.44
N TYR A 276 -4.94 0.84 20.11
CA TYR A 276 -5.88 1.88 19.67
C TYR A 276 -5.23 3.27 19.64
N ALA A 277 -4.39 3.60 20.63
CA ALA A 277 -3.65 4.86 20.63
C ALA A 277 -2.75 4.99 19.39
N MET A 278 -2.08 3.91 18.96
CA MET A 278 -1.33 3.90 17.70
C MET A 278 -2.23 4.08 16.48
N THR A 279 -3.37 3.39 16.40
CA THR A 279 -4.35 3.60 15.31
C THR A 279 -4.74 5.07 15.19
N LEU A 280 -4.99 5.76 16.31
CA LEU A 280 -5.39 7.17 16.34
C LEU A 280 -4.29 8.16 15.96
N THR A 281 -3.02 7.72 15.90
CA THR A 281 -1.94 8.54 15.32
C THR A 281 -1.99 8.56 13.80
N MET A 282 -2.63 7.57 13.18
CA MET A 282 -2.75 7.50 11.72
C MET A 282 -3.90 8.39 11.23
N PRO A 283 -3.76 9.08 10.08
CA PRO A 283 -4.75 10.03 9.57
C PRO A 283 -5.91 9.33 8.83
N VAL A 284 -6.40 8.21 9.35
CA VAL A 284 -7.42 7.35 8.70
C VAL A 284 -8.80 7.67 9.24
N ARG A 285 -9.53 8.54 8.52
CA ARG A 285 -10.79 9.14 9.00
C ARG A 285 -11.86 8.12 9.39
N TRP A 286 -12.05 7.10 8.57
CA TRP A 286 -13.12 6.11 8.75
C TRP A 286 -12.89 5.15 9.92
N LEU A 287 -11.65 5.00 10.40
CA LEU A 287 -11.32 4.22 11.61
C LEU A 287 -11.34 5.04 12.90
N ARG A 288 -11.34 6.37 12.79
CA ARG A 288 -11.13 7.24 13.96
C ARG A 288 -12.23 7.12 15.00
N GLU A 289 -13.48 7.23 14.59
CA GLU A 289 -14.63 7.18 15.50
C GLU A 289 -14.76 5.81 16.17
N PRO A 290 -14.75 4.67 15.44
CA PRO A 290 -14.76 3.34 16.05
C PRO A 290 -13.60 3.12 17.04
N ALA A 291 -12.39 3.54 16.69
CA ALA A 291 -11.23 3.39 17.57
C ALA A 291 -11.34 4.22 18.87
N ILE A 292 -11.98 5.40 18.83
CA ILE A 292 -12.24 6.20 20.04
C ILE A 292 -13.28 5.50 20.92
N GLU A 293 -14.36 5.00 20.33
CA GLU A 293 -15.43 4.31 21.05
C GLU A 293 -14.89 3.07 21.77
N GLU A 294 -14.17 2.21 21.05
CA GLU A 294 -13.62 0.97 21.60
C GLU A 294 -12.49 1.22 22.61
N LEU A 295 -11.64 2.24 22.39
CA LEU A 295 -10.68 2.68 23.40
C LEU A 295 -11.39 3.17 24.67
N GLY A 296 -12.50 3.90 24.51
CA GLY A 296 -13.35 4.33 25.61
C GLY A 296 -13.88 3.13 26.41
N GLU A 297 -14.31 2.06 25.75
CA GLU A 297 -14.73 0.83 26.43
C GLU A 297 -13.59 0.18 27.21
N VAL A 298 -12.39 0.07 26.62
CA VAL A 298 -11.20 -0.50 27.28
C VAL A 298 -10.79 0.33 28.51
N LEU A 299 -11.02 1.65 28.48
CA LEU A 299 -10.71 2.57 29.57
C LEU A 299 -11.88 2.83 30.52
N GLU A 300 -12.99 2.10 30.38
CA GLU A 300 -14.21 2.28 31.19
C GLU A 300 -14.77 3.72 31.14
N GLY A 301 -14.61 4.38 30.00
CA GLY A 301 -15.07 5.75 29.73
C GLY A 301 -14.12 6.86 30.18
N ASP A 302 -13.04 6.54 30.92
CA ASP A 302 -12.08 7.53 31.38
C ASP A 302 -10.92 7.72 30.38
N MET A 303 -11.17 8.53 29.35
CA MET A 303 -10.19 8.87 28.31
C MET A 303 -8.95 9.59 28.84
N SER A 304 -8.96 10.11 30.07
CA SER A 304 -7.76 10.72 30.67
C SER A 304 -6.67 9.70 30.98
N ARG A 305 -7.02 8.41 31.00
CA ARG A 305 -6.11 7.26 31.17
C ARG A 305 -5.47 6.80 29.86
N ALA A 306 -5.80 7.40 28.72
CA ALA A 306 -5.20 7.04 27.45
C ALA A 306 -3.66 7.19 27.52
N PRO A 307 -2.88 6.17 27.10
CA PRO A 307 -1.45 6.21 27.24
C PRO A 307 -0.83 7.28 26.33
N ALA A 308 0.20 7.97 26.83
CA ALA A 308 1.00 8.86 26.00
C ALA A 308 1.74 8.05 24.92
N ILE A 309 1.93 8.63 23.73
CA ILE A 309 2.48 7.91 22.56
C ILE A 309 3.85 7.26 22.84
N GLU A 310 4.74 7.92 23.59
CA GLU A 310 6.04 7.33 23.92
C GLU A 310 5.94 6.18 24.94
N ASP A 311 4.95 6.21 25.83
CA ASP A 311 4.65 5.10 26.74
C ASP A 311 4.04 3.93 25.97
N THR A 312 3.10 4.21 25.07
CA THR A 312 2.53 3.26 24.11
C THR A 312 3.62 2.52 23.35
N LYS A 313 4.54 3.24 22.69
CA LYS A 313 5.63 2.62 21.92
C LYS A 313 6.53 1.72 22.79
N ARG A 314 6.81 2.12 24.03
CA ARG A 314 7.59 1.30 24.98
C ARG A 314 6.84 0.04 25.40
N LEU A 315 5.55 0.16 25.70
CA LEU A 315 4.70 -0.97 26.09
C LEU A 315 4.56 -1.99 24.97
N LEU A 316 4.32 -1.54 23.73
CA LEU A 316 4.23 -2.42 22.57
C LEU A 316 5.52 -3.20 22.36
N ARG A 317 6.69 -2.54 22.37
CA ARG A 317 7.99 -3.21 22.27
C ARG A 317 8.23 -4.22 23.39
N ALA A 318 7.86 -3.88 24.63
CA ALA A 318 7.99 -4.79 25.77
C ALA A 318 7.12 -6.05 25.65
N ASN A 319 6.04 -5.99 24.86
CA ASN A 319 5.16 -7.10 24.55
C ASN A 319 5.45 -7.78 23.21
N GLY A 320 6.59 -7.48 22.58
CA GLY A 320 6.99 -8.08 21.30
C GLY A 320 6.20 -7.57 20.10
N ILE A 321 5.44 -6.48 20.23
CA ILE A 321 4.69 -5.86 19.14
C ILE A 321 5.59 -4.80 18.46
N PRO A 322 5.91 -4.93 17.16
CA PRO A 322 6.67 -3.93 16.43
C PRO A 322 5.99 -2.56 16.44
N VAL A 323 6.81 -1.51 16.58
CA VAL A 323 6.37 -0.12 16.38
C VAL A 323 6.68 0.25 14.93
N VAL A 324 5.63 0.52 14.16
CA VAL A 324 5.72 0.69 12.69
C VAL A 324 5.09 2.03 12.24
N PRO A 325 5.52 2.59 11.09
CA PRO A 325 6.58 2.07 10.22
C PRO A 325 7.95 2.17 10.91
N SER A 326 8.81 1.18 10.69
CA SER A 326 10.12 1.19 11.37
C SER A 326 11.05 2.22 10.73
N HIS A 327 11.96 2.82 11.51
CA HIS A 327 12.93 3.77 10.97
C HIS A 327 13.82 3.12 9.89
N ALA A 328 14.22 1.86 10.06
CA ALA A 328 15.03 1.13 9.07
C ALA A 328 14.28 0.93 7.74
N LEU A 329 12.98 0.62 7.83
CA LEU A 329 12.09 0.49 6.69
C LEU A 329 11.95 1.81 5.94
N MET A 330 11.61 2.90 6.65
CA MET A 330 11.47 4.23 6.04
C MET A 330 12.79 4.75 5.47
N HIS A 331 13.91 4.49 6.13
CA HIS A 331 15.24 4.81 5.60
C HIS A 331 15.52 4.06 4.28
N THR A 332 15.16 2.78 4.20
CA THR A 332 15.36 1.97 3.00
C THR A 332 14.51 2.50 1.84
N LEU A 333 13.23 2.79 2.09
CA LEU A 333 12.34 3.42 1.11
C LEU A 333 12.92 4.75 0.63
N ALA A 334 13.21 5.67 1.55
CA ALA A 334 13.73 6.99 1.23
C ALA A 334 15.04 6.92 0.43
N GLN A 335 15.96 6.02 0.81
CA GLN A 335 17.21 5.84 0.09
C GLN A 335 16.97 5.31 -1.34
N ASN A 336 16.13 4.29 -1.51
CA ASN A 336 15.81 3.76 -2.84
C ASN A 336 15.13 4.82 -3.72
N THR A 337 14.19 5.57 -3.16
CA THR A 337 13.50 6.67 -3.83
C THR A 337 14.49 7.76 -4.28
N ILE A 338 15.37 8.23 -3.40
CA ILE A 338 16.38 9.26 -3.72
C ILE A 338 17.30 8.77 -4.84
N ASP A 339 17.81 7.55 -4.74
CA ASP A 339 18.75 7.02 -5.73
C ASP A 339 18.08 6.78 -7.10
N LEU A 340 16.79 6.44 -7.13
CA LEU A 340 16.02 6.38 -8.37
C LEU A 340 15.85 7.76 -9.01
N VAL A 341 15.60 8.81 -8.22
CA VAL A 341 15.56 10.20 -8.73
C VAL A 341 16.92 10.60 -9.29
N ASP A 342 18.00 10.38 -8.53
CA ASP A 342 19.37 10.75 -8.92
C ASP A 342 19.83 9.99 -10.17
N ALA A 343 19.38 8.75 -10.35
CA ALA A 343 19.62 7.94 -11.54
C ALA A 343 18.73 8.31 -12.74
N GLY A 344 17.80 9.26 -12.58
CA GLY A 344 16.93 9.74 -13.65
C GLY A 344 15.74 8.82 -13.95
N PHE A 345 15.18 8.19 -12.93
CA PHE A 345 13.96 7.35 -12.97
C PHE A 345 12.82 7.95 -12.11
N PRO A 346 12.34 9.18 -12.42
CA PRO A 346 11.34 9.87 -11.60
C PRO A 346 10.02 9.10 -11.46
N LEU A 347 9.58 8.37 -12.50
CA LEU A 347 8.33 7.61 -12.45
C LEU A 347 8.42 6.40 -11.49
N ALA A 348 9.60 5.81 -11.32
CA ALA A 348 9.81 4.75 -10.33
C ALA A 348 9.84 5.27 -8.89
N ALA A 349 10.34 6.49 -8.68
CA ALA A 349 10.49 7.10 -7.35
C ALA A 349 9.23 7.81 -6.82
N GLY A 350 8.27 8.10 -7.71
CA GLY A 350 7.14 8.98 -7.38
C GLY A 350 6.23 8.41 -6.28
N ALA A 351 5.97 7.10 -6.31
CA ALA A 351 5.14 6.45 -5.29
C ALA A 351 5.85 6.38 -3.93
N GLY A 352 7.13 5.97 -3.89
CA GLY A 352 7.91 5.96 -2.65
C GLY A 352 8.00 7.33 -1.99
N THR A 353 8.14 8.40 -2.79
CA THR A 353 8.11 9.78 -2.28
C THR A 353 6.77 10.11 -1.60
N ARG A 354 5.64 9.72 -2.19
CA ARG A 354 4.31 9.96 -1.60
C ARG A 354 4.06 9.12 -0.35
N LEU A 355 4.59 7.90 -0.32
CA LEU A 355 4.51 7.04 0.87
C LEU A 355 5.31 7.63 2.04
N CYS A 356 6.54 8.11 1.80
CA CYS A 356 7.30 8.88 2.79
C CYS A 356 6.52 10.11 3.28
N ALA A 357 5.92 10.87 2.35
CA ALA A 357 5.11 12.04 2.68
C ALA A 357 3.91 11.71 3.58
N SER A 358 3.25 10.57 3.35
CA SER A 358 2.10 10.12 4.13
C SER A 358 2.47 9.83 5.58
N VAL A 359 3.64 9.21 5.80
CA VAL A 359 4.13 8.83 7.13
C VAL A 359 4.57 10.07 7.93
N ASP A 360 5.26 11.02 7.28
CA ASP A 360 5.76 12.23 7.94
C ASP A 360 4.74 13.39 7.97
N HIS A 361 3.58 13.22 7.33
CA HIS A 361 2.59 14.27 7.11
C HIS A 361 3.17 15.52 6.42
N ASP A 362 4.04 15.30 5.43
CA ASP A 362 4.75 16.37 4.73
C ASP A 362 4.11 16.68 3.37
N ASP A 363 3.36 17.80 3.33
CA ASP A 363 2.72 18.29 2.11
C ASP A 363 3.73 18.61 0.98
N THR A 364 4.94 19.02 1.33
CA THR A 364 5.99 19.34 0.36
C THR A 364 6.48 18.08 -0.33
N LEU A 365 6.74 17.01 0.43
CA LEU A 365 7.09 15.71 -0.14
C LEU A 365 5.94 15.13 -0.97
N ASN A 366 4.69 15.31 -0.54
CA ASN A 366 3.54 14.84 -1.30
C ASN A 366 3.43 15.56 -2.66
N TRP A 367 3.67 16.87 -2.69
CA TRP A 367 3.72 17.66 -3.92
C TRP A 367 4.89 17.26 -4.82
N LEU A 368 6.06 16.98 -4.24
CA LEU A 368 7.22 16.49 -4.98
C LEU A 368 6.92 15.14 -5.65
N GLY A 369 6.37 14.17 -4.92
CA GLY A 369 5.98 12.87 -5.46
C GLY A 369 4.95 12.99 -6.58
N SER A 370 3.98 13.89 -6.43
CA SER A 370 3.01 14.22 -7.51
C SER A 370 3.70 14.80 -8.74
N THR A 371 4.71 15.65 -8.55
CA THR A 371 5.49 16.21 -9.65
C THR A 371 6.31 15.13 -10.36
N LEU A 372 6.90 14.19 -9.60
CA LEU A 372 7.64 13.05 -10.16
C LEU A 372 6.75 12.13 -11.00
N LEU A 373 5.49 11.92 -10.62
CA LEU A 373 4.52 11.08 -11.36
C LEU A 373 3.84 11.81 -12.52
N TYR A 374 3.30 13.01 -12.26
CA TYR A 374 2.34 13.68 -13.14
C TYR A 374 2.79 15.06 -13.63
N GLY A 375 3.93 15.57 -13.16
CA GLY A 375 4.41 16.92 -13.48
C GLY A 375 4.66 17.20 -14.97
N THR A 376 4.42 16.23 -15.86
CA THR A 376 4.62 16.34 -17.30
C THR A 376 3.56 15.55 -18.09
N TYR A 377 2.29 15.97 -18.08
CA TYR A 377 1.36 15.39 -19.05
C TYR A 377 1.85 15.69 -20.47
N SER A 378 2.07 14.65 -21.27
CA SER A 378 2.18 14.80 -22.72
C SER A 378 0.76 14.92 -23.30
N GLU A 379 0.62 15.51 -24.49
CA GLU A 379 -0.69 15.62 -25.16
C GLU A 379 -1.36 14.24 -25.39
N ASP A 380 -0.56 13.16 -25.46
CA ASP A 380 -1.05 11.79 -25.65
C ASP A 380 -1.74 11.23 -24.39
N GLU A 381 -1.28 11.61 -23.19
CA GLU A 381 -1.84 11.15 -21.88
C GLU A 381 -3.12 11.88 -21.47
N ILE A 382 -3.53 12.93 -22.20
CA ILE A 382 -4.79 13.67 -21.98
C ILE A 382 -5.91 13.10 -22.87
N SER A 383 -5.59 12.16 -23.76
CA SER A 383 -6.50 11.63 -24.78
C SER A 383 -7.00 10.19 -24.55
N GLU A 384 -6.54 9.54 -23.48
CA GLU A 384 -7.15 8.34 -22.88
C GLU A 384 -7.95 8.73 -21.64
#